data_AF-A0A7S0CD61-F1
#
_entry.id   AF-A0A7S0CD61-F1
#
_cell.length_a   1.000
_cell.length_b   1.000
_cell.length_c   1.000
_cell.angle_alpha   90.00
_cell.angle_beta   90.00
_cell.angle_gamma   90.00
#
_symmetry.space_group_name_H-M   'P 1'
#
loop_
_entity.id
_entity.type
_entity.pdbx_description
1 polymer ?
#
loop_
_entity_poly.entity_id
_entity_poly.type
_entity_poly.pdbx_seq_one_letter_code
_entity_poly.pdbx_strand_id
1 'polypeptide(L)'
;EKSLKLAQPRLLRSEDGGTLLAFLDTSSKTHDDIVGVKMSWLREDAPSMIVNERDVLQQFEKKKVSGLEASIDSQPYPTDERRVMIAIEPVVRPVGSVSSVSELDASLRPHAVRSIIRTTVQMLAANAVTGDVKPLMNSQTGDVLFIGLTEANIVGLQEVSDETFAISFCTKMLALVPEILYPVASDALERELRAIETTDT
;
A
#
# COMPACT_ATOMS: atom_id res chain seq x y z
N GLU A 1 8.03 -5.36 -21.47
CA GLU A 1 8.58 -4.54 -20.37
C GLU A 1 8.41 -3.07 -20.71
N LYS A 2 7.88 -2.26 -19.79
CA LYS A 2 7.80 -0.80 -19.94
C LYS A 2 9.18 -0.23 -19.58
N SER A 3 9.86 0.41 -20.51
CA SER A 3 11.13 1.09 -20.22
C SER A 3 10.85 2.46 -19.62
N LEU A 4 11.12 2.60 -18.31
CA LEU A 4 10.95 3.87 -17.58
C LEU A 4 12.11 4.83 -17.90
N LYS A 5 11.79 6.11 -18.12
CA LYS A 5 12.81 7.17 -18.27
C LYS A 5 12.63 8.19 -17.17
N LEU A 6 13.30 7.96 -16.05
CA LEU A 6 13.12 8.71 -14.82
C LEU A 6 14.00 9.96 -14.79
N ALA A 7 13.41 11.10 -14.43
CA ALA A 7 14.10 12.38 -14.28
C ALA A 7 13.65 13.12 -13.01
N GLN A 8 14.40 14.16 -12.62
CA GLN A 8 14.09 15.07 -11.51
C GLN A 8 13.81 14.35 -10.17
N PRO A 9 14.81 13.61 -9.62
CA PRO A 9 14.63 12.93 -8.34
C PRO A 9 14.26 13.91 -7.23
N ARG A 10 13.22 13.59 -6.48
CA ARG A 10 12.85 14.30 -5.25
C ARG A 10 12.73 13.31 -4.10
N LEU A 11 13.49 13.54 -3.03
CA LEU A 11 13.34 12.77 -1.82
C LEU A 11 11.95 12.96 -1.22
N LEU A 12 11.21 11.86 -1.05
CA LEU A 12 9.92 11.87 -0.35
C LEU A 12 10.08 11.42 1.09
N ARG A 13 10.91 10.41 1.33
CA ARG A 13 11.01 9.74 2.62
C ARG A 13 12.34 9.02 2.79
N SER A 14 12.80 8.95 4.03
CA SER A 14 13.95 8.18 4.47
C SER A 14 13.56 7.47 5.77
N GLU A 15 13.63 6.14 5.77
CA GLU A 15 13.26 5.27 6.90
C GLU A 15 14.35 4.20 7.11
N ASP A 16 14.23 3.38 8.15
CA ASP A 16 15.28 2.43 8.55
C ASP A 16 15.62 1.36 7.49
N GLY A 17 14.66 1.02 6.62
CA GLY A 17 14.84 0.07 5.53
C GLY A 17 15.36 0.70 4.22
N GLY A 18 15.25 2.02 4.04
CA GLY A 18 15.65 2.64 2.79
C GLY A 18 15.21 4.09 2.59
N THR A 19 15.25 4.51 1.33
CA THR A 19 14.76 5.81 0.89
C THR A 19 13.75 5.66 -0.24
N LEU A 20 12.74 6.53 -0.26
CA LEU A 20 11.79 6.66 -1.37
C LEU A 20 12.04 8.00 -2.07
N LEU A 21 12.34 7.91 -3.36
CA LEU A 21 12.48 9.04 -4.26
C LEU A 21 11.29 9.07 -5.22
N ALA A 22 10.72 10.23 -5.48
CA ALA A 22 9.80 10.47 -6.59
C ALA A 22 10.58 10.90 -7.83
N PHE A 23 10.18 10.38 -8.98
CA PHE A 23 10.70 10.74 -10.28
C PHE A 23 9.57 11.08 -11.24
N LEU A 24 9.85 11.99 -12.17
CA LEU A 24 9.01 12.20 -13.35
C LEU A 24 9.33 11.11 -14.38
N ASP A 25 8.32 10.36 -14.84
CA ASP A 25 8.48 9.43 -15.96
C ASP A 25 8.36 10.18 -17.29
N THR A 26 9.50 10.53 -17.86
CA THR A 26 9.59 11.25 -19.15
C THR A 26 9.26 10.39 -20.36
N SER A 27 9.09 9.07 -20.19
CA SER A 27 8.59 8.20 -21.26
C SER A 27 7.06 8.20 -21.36
N SER A 28 6.37 8.68 -20.32
CA SER A 28 4.92 8.79 -20.33
C SER A 28 4.43 9.90 -21.25
N LYS A 29 3.25 9.68 -21.86
CA LYS A 29 2.55 10.67 -22.69
C LYS A 29 1.93 11.77 -21.85
N THR A 30 1.68 11.50 -20.57
CA THR A 30 1.21 12.45 -19.57
C THR A 30 2.43 12.95 -18.80
N HIS A 31 2.73 14.26 -18.91
CA HIS A 31 3.86 14.90 -18.22
C HIS A 31 3.72 14.98 -16.68
N ASP A 32 2.77 14.21 -16.11
CA ASP A 32 2.45 14.21 -14.69
C ASP A 32 2.62 12.83 -14.02
N ASP A 33 3.07 11.82 -14.77
CA ASP A 33 3.28 10.48 -14.23
C ASP A 33 4.48 10.49 -13.29
N ILE A 34 4.20 10.35 -12.00
CA ILE A 34 5.21 10.22 -10.95
C ILE A 34 5.37 8.75 -10.61
N VAL A 35 6.62 8.28 -10.72
CA VAL A 35 7.04 6.95 -10.27
C VAL A 35 7.86 7.09 -8.98
N GLY A 36 7.59 6.23 -8.03
CA GLY A 36 8.35 6.11 -6.80
C GLY A 36 9.46 5.10 -7.01
N VAL A 37 10.68 5.40 -6.57
CA VAL A 37 11.75 4.41 -6.49
C VAL A 37 12.13 4.26 -5.04
N LYS A 38 11.81 3.10 -4.46
CA LYS A 38 12.28 2.70 -3.14
C LYS A 38 13.64 2.04 -3.30
N MET A 39 14.59 2.43 -2.48
CA MET A 39 15.96 1.92 -2.51
C MET A 39 16.37 1.47 -1.11
N SER A 40 16.87 0.25 -0.98
CA SER A 40 17.32 -0.26 0.32
C SER A 40 18.58 0.45 0.82
N TRP A 41 18.76 0.51 2.14
CA TRP A 41 20.09 0.78 2.72
C TRP A 41 20.99 -0.45 2.60
N LEU A 42 22.30 -0.23 2.77
CA LEU A 42 23.27 -1.33 2.88
C LEU A 42 23.31 -1.80 4.35
N ARG A 43 22.27 -2.51 4.75
CA ARG A 43 22.12 -3.17 6.06
C ARG A 43 21.71 -4.63 5.83
N GLU A 44 21.88 -5.48 6.82
CA GLU A 44 21.72 -6.94 6.67
C GLU A 44 20.29 -7.36 6.25
N ASP A 45 19.28 -6.61 6.69
CA ASP A 45 17.85 -6.87 6.49
C ASP A 45 17.18 -5.94 5.46
N ALA A 46 17.70 -4.73 5.25
CA ALA A 46 17.07 -3.73 4.37
C ALA A 46 16.78 -4.22 2.93
N PRO A 47 17.70 -4.92 2.22
CA PRO A 47 17.41 -5.45 0.89
C PRO A 47 16.29 -6.49 0.90
N SER A 48 16.26 -7.40 1.88
CA SER A 48 15.23 -8.44 1.95
C SER A 48 13.85 -7.87 2.26
N MET A 49 13.75 -6.80 3.06
CA MET A 49 12.50 -6.08 3.29
C MET A 49 11.92 -5.47 2.02
N ILE A 50 12.75 -4.85 1.17
CA ILE A 50 12.32 -4.27 -0.11
C ILE A 50 11.89 -5.36 -1.10
N VAL A 51 12.60 -6.50 -1.13
CA VAL A 51 12.22 -7.67 -1.93
C VAL A 51 10.89 -8.25 -1.46
N ASN A 52 10.70 -8.39 -0.14
CA ASN A 52 9.44 -8.85 0.44
C ASN A 52 8.28 -7.93 0.06
N GLU A 53 8.46 -6.61 0.17
CA GLU A 53 7.45 -5.64 -0.24
C GLU A 53 7.05 -5.83 -1.71
N ARG A 54 8.03 -5.96 -2.62
CA ARG A 54 7.75 -6.25 -4.04
C ARG A 54 6.91 -7.52 -4.21
N ASP A 55 7.27 -8.61 -3.56
CA ASP A 55 6.61 -9.90 -3.72
C ASP A 55 5.17 -9.86 -3.23
N VAL A 56 4.93 -9.19 -2.10
CA VAL A 56 3.59 -8.96 -1.57
C VAL A 56 2.77 -8.07 -2.52
N LEU A 57 3.34 -6.98 -3.02
CA LEU A 57 2.66 -6.08 -3.97
C LEU A 57 2.27 -6.81 -5.27
N GLN A 58 3.14 -7.69 -5.79
CA GLN A 58 2.84 -8.51 -6.96
C GLN A 58 1.72 -9.53 -6.68
N GLN A 59 1.66 -10.09 -5.47
CA GLN A 59 0.54 -10.94 -5.07
C GLN A 59 -0.77 -10.16 -5.00
N PHE A 60 -0.74 -8.97 -4.41
CA PHE A 60 -1.90 -8.09 -4.35
C PHE A 60 -2.41 -7.70 -5.73
N GLU A 61 -1.51 -7.39 -6.66
CA GLU A 61 -1.87 -7.10 -8.05
C GLU A 61 -2.55 -8.31 -8.72
N LYS A 62 -1.98 -9.52 -8.58
CA LYS A 62 -2.58 -10.77 -9.09
C LYS A 62 -3.98 -11.03 -8.52
N LYS A 63 -4.19 -10.66 -7.26
CA LYS A 63 -5.46 -10.78 -6.53
C LYS A 63 -6.37 -9.55 -6.70
N LYS A 64 -5.96 -8.56 -7.49
CA LYS A 64 -6.70 -7.31 -7.77
C LYS A 64 -7.07 -6.54 -6.50
N VAL A 65 -6.20 -6.56 -5.49
CA VAL A 65 -6.38 -5.75 -4.28
C VAL A 65 -6.18 -4.28 -4.63
N SER A 66 -7.13 -3.45 -4.21
CA SER A 66 -7.18 -2.01 -4.50
C SER A 66 -6.79 -1.19 -3.27
N GLY A 67 -6.43 0.08 -3.50
CA GLY A 67 -6.03 0.99 -2.41
C GLY A 67 -4.63 0.72 -1.88
N LEU A 68 -3.78 0.05 -2.65
CA LEU A 68 -2.37 -0.23 -2.34
C LEU A 68 -1.46 0.36 -3.43
N GLU A 69 -0.18 0.51 -3.09
CA GLU A 69 0.87 0.68 -4.09
C GLU A 69 0.90 -0.57 -5.02
N ALA A 70 1.52 -0.44 -6.17
CA ALA A 70 1.81 -1.50 -7.13
C ALA A 70 3.30 -1.47 -7.45
N SER A 71 3.92 -2.64 -7.59
CA SER A 71 5.32 -2.76 -7.98
C SER A 71 5.44 -2.85 -9.49
N ILE A 72 6.06 -1.85 -10.10
CA ILE A 72 6.25 -1.75 -11.55
C ILE A 72 7.45 -2.59 -12.01
N ASP A 73 8.57 -2.47 -11.30
CA ASP A 73 9.85 -3.11 -11.67
C ASP A 73 10.75 -3.26 -10.44
N SER A 74 11.75 -4.13 -10.52
CA SER A 74 12.77 -4.32 -9.48
C SER A 74 14.14 -4.59 -10.09
N GLN A 75 15.17 -3.89 -9.63
CA GLN A 75 16.54 -4.04 -10.13
C GLN A 75 17.57 -3.87 -9.00
N PRO A 76 18.75 -4.51 -9.10
CA PRO A 76 19.88 -4.19 -8.23
C PRO A 76 20.31 -2.73 -8.37
N TYR A 77 20.86 -2.15 -7.30
CA TYR A 77 21.41 -0.79 -7.38
C TYR A 77 22.65 -0.76 -8.29
N PRO A 78 22.78 0.18 -9.26
CA PRO A 78 23.79 0.08 -10.32
C PRO A 78 25.24 0.06 -9.86
N THR A 79 25.55 0.67 -8.72
CA THR A 79 26.92 0.74 -8.19
C THR A 79 27.15 -0.16 -6.98
N ASP A 80 26.12 -0.88 -6.51
CA ASP A 80 26.22 -1.80 -5.37
C ASP A 80 25.08 -2.83 -5.42
N GLU A 81 25.34 -3.99 -6.02
CA GLU A 81 24.34 -5.05 -6.23
C GLU A 81 23.74 -5.63 -4.95
N ARG A 82 24.36 -5.35 -3.78
CA ARG A 82 23.81 -5.75 -2.47
C ARG A 82 22.58 -4.93 -2.09
N ARG A 83 22.34 -3.79 -2.75
CA ARG A 83 21.17 -2.95 -2.54
C ARG A 83 20.14 -3.25 -3.63
N VAL A 84 18.87 -3.14 -3.26
CA VAL A 84 17.75 -3.38 -4.17
C VAL A 84 16.98 -2.08 -4.38
N MET A 85 16.53 -1.87 -5.62
CA MET A 85 15.58 -0.83 -5.98
C MET A 85 14.29 -1.45 -6.50
N ILE A 86 13.16 -0.87 -6.12
CA ILE A 86 11.86 -1.18 -6.71
C ILE A 86 11.17 0.10 -7.17
N ALA A 87 10.56 0.05 -8.34
CA ALA A 87 9.74 1.11 -8.88
C ALA A 87 8.28 0.85 -8.50
N ILE A 88 7.56 1.88 -8.04
CA ILE A 88 6.20 1.77 -7.52
C ILE A 88 5.27 2.90 -7.99
N GLU A 89 3.97 2.61 -8.04
CA GLU A 89 2.89 3.56 -8.31
C GLU A 89 1.58 3.16 -7.58
N PRO A 90 0.64 4.07 -7.33
CA PRO A 90 0.79 5.52 -7.46
C PRO A 90 1.66 6.09 -6.33
N VAL A 91 2.37 7.18 -6.64
CA VAL A 91 3.02 8.01 -5.61
C VAL A 91 2.10 9.16 -5.24
N VAL A 92 1.58 9.15 -4.02
CA VAL A 92 0.79 10.29 -3.53
C VAL A 92 1.73 11.44 -3.20
N ARG A 93 1.42 12.62 -3.75
CA ARG A 93 2.15 13.84 -3.44
C ARG A 93 1.80 14.25 -2.00
N PRO A 94 2.78 14.58 -1.13
CA PRO A 94 2.52 14.98 0.25
C PRO A 94 1.59 16.19 0.41
N VAL A 95 1.54 17.06 -0.60
CA VAL A 95 0.66 18.23 -0.62
C VAL A 95 -0.75 17.78 -0.99
N GLY A 96 -1.70 17.99 -0.08
CA GLY A 96 -3.10 17.57 -0.26
C GLY A 96 -3.37 16.13 0.19
N SER A 97 -2.51 15.56 1.04
CA SER A 97 -2.75 14.26 1.67
C SER A 97 -2.81 14.36 3.19
N VAL A 98 -3.71 13.59 3.82
CA VAL A 98 -3.86 13.46 5.27
C VAL A 98 -3.70 12.00 5.70
N SER A 99 -3.39 11.77 6.97
CA SER A 99 -3.21 10.41 7.53
C SER A 99 -4.43 9.89 8.30
N SER A 100 -5.39 10.75 8.64
CA SER A 100 -6.58 10.37 9.40
C SER A 100 -7.87 10.70 8.66
N VAL A 101 -8.87 9.81 8.77
CA VAL A 101 -10.24 10.06 8.28
C VAL A 101 -10.83 11.32 8.93
N SER A 102 -10.45 11.63 10.18
CA SER A 102 -10.96 12.80 10.89
C SER A 102 -10.46 14.13 10.32
N GLU A 103 -9.35 14.13 9.57
CA GLU A 103 -8.79 15.30 8.91
C GLU A 103 -9.45 15.59 7.55
N LEU A 104 -10.23 14.64 7.02
CA LEU A 104 -10.99 14.83 5.79
C LEU A 104 -12.24 15.69 6.03
N ASP A 105 -12.69 16.36 4.98
CA ASP A 105 -14.02 16.96 4.92
C ASP A 105 -15.09 15.92 5.22
N ALA A 106 -16.11 16.32 5.99
CA ALA A 106 -17.14 15.41 6.49
C ALA A 106 -17.87 14.63 5.38
N SER A 107 -18.02 15.24 4.19
CA SER A 107 -18.61 14.61 3.02
C SER A 107 -17.76 13.49 2.41
N LEU A 108 -16.44 13.52 2.61
CA LEU A 108 -15.48 12.55 2.05
C LEU A 108 -15.22 11.37 3.00
N ARG A 109 -15.42 11.53 4.31
CA ARG A 109 -15.13 10.49 5.31
C ARG A 109 -15.85 9.15 5.03
N PRO A 110 -17.14 9.12 4.62
CA PRO A 110 -17.80 7.87 4.30
C PRO A 110 -17.16 7.13 3.11
N HIS A 111 -16.62 7.87 2.13
CA HIS A 111 -15.89 7.27 1.00
C HIS A 111 -14.57 6.66 1.47
N ALA A 112 -13.79 7.40 2.25
CA ALA A 112 -12.53 6.90 2.82
C ALA A 112 -12.73 5.65 3.67
N VAL A 113 -13.74 5.63 4.55
CA VAL A 113 -14.06 4.46 5.38
C VAL A 113 -14.42 3.24 4.54
N ARG A 114 -15.24 3.40 3.48
CA ARG A 114 -15.56 2.29 2.56
C ARG A 114 -14.30 1.76 1.88
N SER A 115 -13.39 2.63 1.46
CA SER A 115 -12.11 2.24 0.85
C SER A 115 -11.22 1.49 1.84
N ILE A 116 -11.11 1.95 3.10
CA ILE A 116 -10.37 1.25 4.17
C ILE A 116 -10.92 -0.17 4.35
N ILE A 117 -12.23 -0.32 4.51
CA ILE A 117 -12.86 -1.62 4.73
C ILE A 117 -12.69 -2.53 3.51
N ARG A 118 -12.90 -2.00 2.29
CA ARG A 118 -12.66 -2.76 1.06
C ARG A 118 -11.23 -3.29 0.98
N THR A 119 -10.24 -2.44 1.16
CA THR A 119 -8.83 -2.85 1.12
C THR A 119 -8.53 -3.87 2.21
N THR A 120 -9.08 -3.71 3.42
CA THR A 120 -8.94 -4.69 4.52
C THR A 120 -9.43 -6.08 4.09
N VAL A 121 -10.66 -6.14 3.57
CA VAL A 121 -11.31 -7.40 3.15
C VAL A 121 -10.57 -8.02 1.96
N GLN A 122 -10.14 -7.21 0.99
CA GLN A 122 -9.37 -7.67 -0.16
C GLN A 122 -7.97 -8.20 0.23
N MET A 123 -7.28 -7.55 1.17
CA MET A 123 -5.99 -8.04 1.68
C MET A 123 -6.15 -9.39 2.38
N LEU A 124 -7.16 -9.54 3.24
CA LEU A 124 -7.49 -10.81 3.89
C LEU A 124 -7.80 -11.90 2.87
N ALA A 125 -8.62 -11.62 1.85
CA ALA A 125 -8.94 -12.56 0.77
C ALA A 125 -7.73 -12.92 -0.10
N ALA A 126 -6.76 -12.02 -0.21
CA ALA A 126 -5.47 -12.28 -0.83
C ALA A 126 -4.51 -13.08 0.08
N ASN A 127 -4.96 -13.49 1.27
CA ASN A 127 -4.18 -14.13 2.31
C ASN A 127 -2.93 -13.32 2.66
N ALA A 128 -3.03 -12.00 2.80
CA ALA A 128 -1.90 -11.19 3.20
C ALA A 128 -2.31 -10.07 4.15
N VAL A 129 -1.46 -9.79 5.13
CA VAL A 129 -1.71 -8.81 6.18
C VAL A 129 -0.40 -8.10 6.53
N THR A 130 -0.48 -6.92 7.14
CA THR A 130 0.71 -6.15 7.53
C THR A 130 0.68 -5.76 8.99
N GLY A 131 1.86 -5.77 9.61
CA GLY A 131 2.07 -5.22 10.94
C GLY A 131 2.12 -3.70 10.93
N ASP A 132 2.51 -3.08 9.82
CA ASP A 132 2.67 -1.64 9.69
C ASP A 132 1.63 -1.08 8.71
N VAL A 133 0.59 -0.45 9.27
CA VAL A 133 -0.52 0.13 8.49
C VAL A 133 -0.30 1.64 8.42
N LYS A 134 0.05 2.14 7.24
CA LYS A 134 0.28 3.57 6.98
C LYS A 134 -0.68 4.07 5.89
N PRO A 135 -1.86 4.60 6.25
CA PRO A 135 -2.78 5.16 5.27
C PRO A 135 -2.32 6.55 4.84
N LEU A 136 -2.54 6.86 3.57
CA LEU A 136 -2.38 8.17 2.99
C LEU A 136 -3.62 8.49 2.17
N MET A 137 -4.34 9.54 2.56
CA MET A 137 -5.66 9.86 2.03
C MET A 137 -5.61 11.18 1.27
N ASN A 138 -6.18 11.22 0.07
CA ASN A 138 -6.31 12.47 -0.68
C ASN A 138 -7.36 13.36 -0.01
N SER A 139 -6.96 14.58 0.39
CA SER A 139 -7.83 15.48 1.15
C SER A 139 -8.99 16.07 0.31
N GLN A 140 -8.92 15.97 -1.01
CA GLN A 140 -9.93 16.49 -1.95
C GLN A 140 -10.89 15.41 -2.45
N THR A 141 -10.44 14.16 -2.55
CA THR A 141 -11.25 13.05 -3.08
C THR A 141 -11.67 12.03 -2.01
N GLY A 142 -10.95 11.95 -0.89
CA GLY A 142 -11.12 10.92 0.12
C GLY A 142 -10.60 9.54 -0.30
N ASP A 143 -9.88 9.44 -1.43
CA ASP A 143 -9.25 8.19 -1.85
C ASP A 143 -8.15 7.80 -0.86
N VAL A 144 -8.05 6.51 -0.57
CA VAL A 144 -7.12 5.96 0.42
C VAL A 144 -6.10 5.07 -0.28
N LEU A 145 -4.83 5.33 0.01
CA LEU A 145 -3.70 4.50 -0.39
C LEU A 145 -2.97 4.03 0.86
N PHE A 146 -2.83 2.72 1.05
CA PHE A 146 -1.91 2.17 2.05
C PHE A 146 -0.53 1.99 1.43
N ILE A 147 0.47 2.51 2.13
CA ILE A 147 1.86 2.54 1.68
C ILE A 147 2.76 1.81 2.67
N GLY A 148 3.94 1.41 2.22
CA GLY A 148 4.98 0.84 3.10
C GLY A 148 4.61 -0.54 3.61
N LEU A 149 4.61 -1.52 2.71
CA LEU A 149 4.25 -2.92 2.96
C LEU A 149 5.47 -3.81 3.19
N THR A 150 6.57 -3.24 3.69
CA THR A 150 7.81 -3.98 3.99
C THR A 150 7.62 -5.05 5.08
N GLU A 151 6.68 -4.82 6.00
CA GLU A 151 6.30 -5.77 7.08
C GLU A 151 5.08 -6.63 6.73
N ALA A 152 4.62 -6.59 5.48
CA ALA A 152 3.50 -7.41 5.06
C ALA A 152 3.93 -8.87 4.90
N ASN A 153 3.04 -9.79 5.26
CA ASN A 153 3.24 -11.23 5.21
C ASN A 153 2.07 -11.91 4.51
N ILE A 154 2.36 -13.00 3.81
CA ILE A 154 1.35 -13.88 3.23
C ILE A 154 0.98 -14.95 4.27
N VAL A 155 -0.27 -14.90 4.71
CA VAL A 155 -0.90 -15.77 5.69
C VAL A 155 -1.22 -17.13 5.05
N GLY A 156 -1.07 -18.23 5.77
CA GLY A 156 -1.29 -19.60 5.28
C GLY A 156 -0.02 -20.39 4.97
N LEU A 157 1.14 -19.86 5.34
CA LEU A 157 2.42 -20.59 5.31
C LEU A 157 2.86 -21.06 6.72
N GLN A 158 2.26 -20.56 7.83
CA GLN A 158 2.62 -20.94 9.21
C GLN A 158 1.39 -20.99 10.15
N GLU A 159 0.91 -22.20 10.48
CA GLU A 159 -0.46 -22.47 10.99
C GLU A 159 -0.90 -21.89 12.36
N VAL A 160 -0.05 -21.20 13.14
CA VAL A 160 -0.46 -20.72 14.50
C VAL A 160 -0.18 -19.23 14.77
N SER A 161 0.87 -18.62 14.17
CA SER A 161 1.11 -17.17 14.32
C SER A 161 0.17 -16.30 13.48
N ASP A 162 -0.40 -16.92 12.45
CA ASP A 162 -1.12 -16.27 11.36
C ASP A 162 -2.45 -15.65 11.82
N GLU A 163 -3.18 -16.29 12.73
CA GLU A 163 -4.44 -15.77 13.25
C GLU A 163 -4.23 -14.54 14.15
N THR A 164 -3.24 -14.58 15.05
CA THR A 164 -2.92 -13.42 15.91
C THR A 164 -2.48 -12.23 15.07
N PHE A 165 -1.70 -12.47 14.03
CA PHE A 165 -1.23 -11.44 13.12
C PHE A 165 -2.39 -10.85 12.30
N ALA A 166 -3.30 -11.69 11.81
CA ALA A 166 -4.52 -11.24 11.13
C ALA A 166 -5.45 -10.43 12.05
N ILE A 167 -5.65 -10.85 13.30
CA ILE A 167 -6.43 -10.11 14.29
C ILE A 167 -5.79 -8.74 14.58
N SER A 168 -4.48 -8.70 14.75
CA SER A 168 -3.72 -7.45 14.94
C SER A 168 -3.89 -6.51 13.75
N PHE A 169 -3.77 -7.03 12.53
CA PHE A 169 -4.02 -6.26 11.31
C PHE A 169 -5.45 -5.70 11.26
N CYS A 170 -6.47 -6.53 11.46
CA CYS A 170 -7.87 -6.10 11.52
C CYS A 170 -8.08 -5.01 12.57
N THR A 171 -7.49 -5.15 13.75
CA THR A 171 -7.57 -4.16 14.83
C THR A 171 -6.97 -2.82 14.41
N LYS A 172 -5.80 -2.84 13.75
CA LYS A 172 -5.15 -1.63 13.24
C LYS A 172 -5.97 -0.95 12.14
N MET A 173 -6.54 -1.72 11.22
CA MET A 173 -7.39 -1.19 10.15
C MET A 173 -8.68 -0.57 10.69
N LEU A 174 -9.35 -1.24 11.64
CA LEU A 174 -10.56 -0.73 12.27
C LEU A 174 -10.30 0.52 13.13
N ALA A 175 -9.13 0.61 13.76
CA ALA A 175 -8.73 1.81 14.51
C ALA A 175 -8.62 3.07 13.64
N LEU A 176 -8.55 2.93 12.31
CA LEU A 176 -8.58 4.07 11.38
C LEU A 176 -9.99 4.65 11.19
N VAL A 177 -11.03 3.93 11.61
CA VAL A 177 -12.43 4.32 11.43
C VAL A 177 -12.93 5.06 12.67
N PRO A 178 -13.31 6.35 12.56
CA PRO A 178 -13.95 7.06 13.66
C PRO A 178 -15.28 6.41 14.07
N GLU A 179 -15.58 6.36 15.37
CA GLU A 179 -16.77 5.66 15.92
C GLU A 179 -18.09 6.12 15.26
N ILE A 180 -18.23 7.41 14.97
CA ILE A 180 -19.41 7.97 14.30
C ILE A 180 -19.67 7.38 12.89
N LEU A 181 -18.67 6.73 12.30
CA LEU A 181 -18.74 6.08 10.99
C LEU A 181 -18.78 4.55 11.06
N TYR A 182 -18.90 3.96 12.26
CA TYR A 182 -19.08 2.50 12.40
C TYR A 182 -20.27 1.95 11.60
N PRO A 183 -21.44 2.63 11.50
CA PRO A 183 -22.51 2.16 10.61
C PRO A 183 -22.05 2.04 9.15
N VAL A 184 -21.29 3.03 8.65
CA VAL A 184 -20.75 3.01 7.29
C VAL A 184 -19.75 1.87 7.09
N ALA A 185 -18.89 1.63 8.08
CA ALA A 185 -17.92 0.54 8.05
C ALA A 185 -18.60 -0.84 8.07
N SER A 186 -19.62 -1.01 8.91
CA SER A 186 -20.42 -2.24 8.99
C SER A 186 -21.11 -2.55 7.65
N ASP A 187 -21.79 -1.55 7.07
CA ASP A 187 -22.45 -1.69 5.77
C ASP A 187 -21.45 -2.02 4.65
N ALA A 188 -20.25 -1.42 4.71
CA ALA A 188 -19.19 -1.70 3.75
C ALA A 188 -18.66 -3.13 3.92
N LEU A 189 -18.40 -3.56 5.16
CA LEU A 189 -17.89 -4.89 5.46
C LEU A 189 -18.83 -5.98 4.96
N GLU A 190 -20.13 -5.86 5.28
CA GLU A 190 -21.14 -6.82 4.82
C GLU A 190 -21.19 -6.89 3.29
N ARG A 191 -21.12 -5.75 2.60
CA ARG A 191 -21.10 -5.70 1.13
C ARG A 191 -19.89 -6.40 0.55
N GLU A 192 -18.69 -6.12 1.08
CA GLU A 192 -17.45 -6.67 0.55
C GLU A 192 -17.32 -8.17 0.86
N LEU A 193 -17.81 -8.65 2.02
CA LEU A 193 -17.87 -10.08 2.32
C LEU A 193 -18.78 -10.83 1.36
N ARG A 194 -19.99 -10.32 1.08
CA ARG A 194 -20.90 -10.92 0.09
C ARG A 194 -20.28 -10.98 -1.31
N ALA A 195 -19.51 -9.96 -1.69
CA ALA A 195 -18.85 -9.92 -2.99
C ALA A 195 -17.81 -11.04 -3.15
N ILE A 196 -17.08 -11.37 -2.07
CA ILE A 196 -16.14 -12.49 -2.06
C ILE A 196 -16.88 -13.82 -2.24
N GLU A 197 -17.96 -14.06 -1.47
CA GLU A 197 -18.73 -15.31 -1.55
C GLU A 197 -19.24 -15.60 -2.97
N THR A 198 -19.59 -14.56 -3.73
CA THR A 198 -20.05 -14.70 -5.12
C THR A 198 -18.94 -14.94 -6.15
N THR A 199 -17.67 -14.74 -5.79
CA THR A 199 -16.53 -14.91 -6.70
C THR A 199 -15.97 -16.34 -6.68
N ASP A 200 -16.29 -17.12 -5.65
CA ASP A 200 -15.84 -18.52 -5.48
C ASP A 200 -16.84 -19.56 -6.04
N THR A 201 -17.89 -19.13 -6.74
CA THR A 201 -18.85 -19.98 -7.49
C THR A 201 -18.72 -19.79 -8.99
#